data_AF-A0A2U0S4Y4-F1
#
_entry.id   AF-A0A2U0S4Y4-F1
#
_cell.length_a   1.000
_cell.length_b   1.000
_cell.length_c   1.000
_cell.angle_alpha   90.00
_cell.angle_beta   90.00
_cell.angle_gamma   90.00
#
_symmetry.space_group_name_H-M   'P 1'
#
loop_
_entity.id
_entity.type
_entity.pdbx_description
1 polymer ?
#
loop_
_entity_poly.entity_id
_entity_poly.type
_entity_poly.pdbx_seq_one_letter_code
_entity_poly.pdbx_strand_id
1 'polypeptide(L)' 'MVKIRKRLVKKRYYGKAEYEYPVYSLTIPKEFHKVIQQFLEEELKIDVEQMTNRLTIMLTAGK' A
#
# COMPACT_ATOMS: atom_id res chain seq x y z
N MET A 1 11.77 12.83 -4.26
CA MET A 1 12.06 11.80 -3.23
C MET A 1 10.77 11.10 -2.85
N VAL A 2 10.65 9.81 -3.12
CA VAL A 2 9.48 9.00 -2.75
C VAL A 2 9.58 8.64 -1.26
N LYS A 3 8.50 8.78 -0.51
CA LYS A 3 8.44 8.43 0.92
C LYS A 3 7.45 7.30 1.13
N ILE A 4 7.88 6.26 1.84
CA ILE A 4 6.98 5.26 2.44
C ILE A 4 6.63 5.77 3.83
N ARG A 5 5.34 5.94 4.11
CA ARG A 5 4.84 6.36 5.42
C ARG A 5 4.18 5.16 6.10
N LYS A 6 4.48 4.98 7.38
CA LYS A 6 3.84 3.97 8.23
C LYS A 6 2.92 4.69 9.23
N ARG A 7 1.68 4.24 9.34
CA ARG A 7 0.72 4.68 10.36
C ARG A 7 0.25 3.45 11.13
N LEU A 8 0.29 3.51 12.46
CA LEU A 8 -0.36 2.50 13.28
C LEU A 8 -1.84 2.87 13.42
N VAL A 9 -2.73 2.01 12.94
CA VAL A 9 -4.17 2.21 13.05
C VAL A 9 -4.72 1.30 14.12
N LYS A 10 -5.47 1.88 15.05
CA LYS A 10 -6.14 1.13 16.11
C LYS A 10 -7.61 0.95 15.74
N LYS A 11 -8.08 -0.28 15.70
CA LYS A 11 -9.49 -0.60 15.46
C LYS A 11 -10.05 -1.29 16.69
N ARG A 12 -11.09 -0.69 17.27
CA ARG A 12 -11.84 -1.30 18.36
C ARG A 12 -12.93 -2.18 17.79
N TYR A 13 -13.00 -3.42 18.26
CA TYR A 13 -14.03 -4.37 17.87
C TYR A 13 -14.95 -4.62 19.07
N TYR A 14 -16.22 -4.27 18.91
CA TYR A 14 -17.28 -4.39 19.92
C TYR A 14 -16.93 -3.85 21.32
N GLY A 15 -16.00 -2.90 21.41
CA GLY A 15 -15.55 -2.32 22.69
C GLY A 15 -14.78 -3.27 23.62
N LYS A 16 -14.49 -4.51 23.19
CA LYS A 16 -13.83 -5.55 24.01
C LYS A 16 -12.37 -5.79 23.64
N ALA A 17 -12.02 -5.57 22.38
CA ALA A 17 -10.68 -5.80 21.86
C ALA A 17 -10.24 -4.60 21.01
N GLU A 18 -9.00 -4.17 21.20
CA GLU A 18 -8.34 -3.16 20.38
C GLU A 18 -7.22 -3.84 19.60
N TYR A 19 -7.33 -3.79 18.28
CA TYR A 19 -6.35 -4.35 17.39
C TYR A 19 -5.55 -3.24 16.74
N GLU A 20 -4.24 -3.39 16.73
CA GLU A 20 -3.32 -2.45 16.11
C GLU A 20 -2.76 -3.06 14.83
N TYR A 21 -2.95 -2.37 13.72
CA TYR A 21 -2.43 -2.80 12.43
C TYR A 21 -1.58 -1.69 11.81
N PRO A 22 -0.38 -2.01 11.30
CA PRO A 22 0.41 -1.06 10.53
C PRO A 22 -0.20 -0.89 9.14
N VAL A 23 -0.46 0.36 8.76
CA VAL A 23 -0.85 0.76 7.42
C VAL A 23 0.34 1.49 6.79
N TYR A 24 0.75 1.03 5.61
CA TYR A 24 1.80 1.66 4.82
C TYR A 24 1.18 2.43 3.65
N SER A 25 1.74 3.60 3.34
CA SER A 25 1.34 4.40 2.18
C SER A 25 2.55 4.88 1.42
N LEU A 26 2.47 4.84 0.10
CA LEU A 26 3.49 5.34 -0.82
C LEU A 26 2.96 6.60 -1.51
N THR A 27 3.72 7.69 -1.46
CA THR A 27 3.37 8.87 -2.27
C THR A 27 3.88 8.66 -3.70
N ILE A 28 2.96 8.53 -4.64
CA ILE A 28 3.26 8.33 -6.05
C ILE A 28 3.59 9.67 -6.71
N PRO A 29 4.77 9.82 -7.35
CA PRO A 29 5.11 11.02 -8.13
C PRO A 29 4.11 11.30 -9.25
N LYS A 30 3.92 12.58 -9.56
CA LYS A 30 2.93 13.05 -10.54
C LYS A 30 3.11 12.44 -11.94
N GLU A 31 4.35 12.20 -12.35
CA GLU A 31 4.66 11.59 -13.65
C GLU A 31 4.02 10.20 -13.84
N PHE A 32 3.74 9.47 -12.75
CA PHE A 32 3.13 8.15 -12.80
C PHE A 32 1.61 8.16 -12.60
N HIS A 33 0.99 9.32 -12.34
CA HIS A 33 -0.46 9.38 -12.06
C HIS A 33 -1.30 8.83 -13.22
N LYS A 34 -0.93 9.14 -14.46
CA LYS A 34 -1.62 8.61 -15.65
C LYS A 34 -1.54 7.08 -15.77
N VAL A 35 -0.39 6.50 -15.41
CA VAL A 35 -0.16 5.05 -15.49
C VAL A 35 -0.97 4.31 -14.44
N ILE A 36 -1.15 4.92 -13.28
CA ILE A 36 -1.78 4.27 -12.12
C ILE A 36 -3.29 4.51 -12.08
N GLN A 37 -3.79 5.49 -12.84
CA GLN A 37 -5.21 5.82 -12.90
C GLN A 37 -6.10 4.63 -13.27
N GLN A 38 -5.64 3.75 -14.16
CA GLN A 38 -6.37 2.54 -14.56
C GLN A 38 -6.55 1.53 -13.41
N PHE A 39 -5.79 1.65 -12.33
CA PHE A 39 -5.78 0.70 -11.21
C PHE A 39 -6.46 1.25 -9.95
N LEU A 40 -6.99 2.49 -9.95
CA LEU A 40 -7.49 3.16 -8.74
C LEU A 40 -8.78 2.55 -8.16
N GLU A 41 -9.56 1.85 -8.97
CA GLU A 41 -10.86 1.26 -8.58
C GLU A 41 -10.87 -0.27 -8.73
N GLU A 42 -9.71 -0.85 -9.04
CA GLU A 42 -9.57 -2.29 -9.21
C GLU A 42 -9.06 -2.93 -7.92
N GLU A 43 -9.46 -4.17 -7.69
CA GLU A 43 -8.84 -4.98 -6.66
C GLU A 43 -7.46 -5.39 -7.15
N LEU A 44 -6.40 -4.83 -6.57
CA LEU A 44 -5.04 -5.11 -6.99
C LEU A 44 -4.42 -6.21 -6.11
N LYS A 45 -3.84 -7.22 -6.75
CA LYS A 45 -2.89 -8.10 -6.09
C LYS A 45 -1.56 -7.38 -5.95
N ILE A 46 -1.01 -7.48 -4.75
CA ILE A 46 0.26 -6.85 -4.38
C ILE A 46 1.27 -7.95 -4.09
N ASP A 47 2.36 -7.96 -4.87
CA ASP A 47 3.51 -8.80 -4.64
C ASP A 47 4.72 -7.94 -4.25
N VAL A 48 5.50 -8.40 -3.29
CA VAL A 48 6.66 -7.66 -2.76
C VAL A 48 7.90 -8.51 -2.88
N GLU A 49 8.85 -8.03 -3.67
CA GLU A 49 10.18 -8.61 -3.77
C GLU A 49 11.20 -7.69 -3.09
N GLN A 50 11.94 -8.25 -2.13
CA GLN A 50 13.03 -7.56 -1.46
C GLN A 50 14.37 -8.09 -1.95
N MET A 51 15.18 -7.21 -2.51
CA MET A 51 16.60 -7.41 -2.78
C MET A 51 17.43 -6.56 -1.81
N THR A 52 18.73 -6.82 -1.71
CA THR A 52 19.64 -6.21 -0.73
C THR A 52 19.47 -4.69 -0.58
N ASN A 53 19.30 -3.96 -1.70
CA ASN A 53 19.15 -2.50 -1.72
C ASN A 53 17.90 -2.02 -2.49
N ARG A 54 16.96 -2.90 -2.80
CA ARG A 54 15.78 -2.56 -3.62
C ARG A 54 14.55 -3.29 -3.12
N LEU A 55 13.47 -2.53 -2.95
CA LEU A 55 12.14 -3.08 -2.71
C LEU A 55 11.33 -2.87 -3.99
N THR A 56 10.88 -3.96 -4.61
CA THR A 56 9.99 -3.91 -5.76
C THR A 56 8.58 -4.28 -5.30
N ILE A 57 7.64 -3.36 -5.48
CA ILE A 57 6.21 -3.58 -5.22
C ILE A 57 5.52 -3.71 -6.57
N MET A 58 4.99 -4.89 -6.86
CA MET A 58 4.29 -5.18 -8.10
C MET A 58 2.79 -5.13 -7.83
N LEU A 59 2.08 -4.35 -8.65
CA LEU A 59 0.62 -4.24 -8.60
C LEU A 59 0.07 -4.90 -9.87
N THR A 60 -0.79 -5.89 -9.70
CA THR A 60 -1.43 -6.61 -10.81
C THR A 60 -2.93 -6.53 -10.63
N ALA A 61 -3.67 -6.26 -11.71
CA ALA A 61 -5.13 -6.31 -11.68
C ALA A 61 -5.60 -7.70 -11.21
N GLY A 62 -6.39 -7.73 -10.14
CA GLY A 62 -7.17 -8.89 -9.75
C GLY A 62 -8.25 -9.10 -10.80
N LYS A 63 -8.40 -10.34 -11.26
CA LYS A 63 -9.45 -10.73 -12.21
C LYS A 63 -10.84 -10.33 -11.76
#